data_AF-A0A529K248-F1
#
_entry.id   AF-A0A529K248-F1
#
_cell.length_a   1.000
_cell.length_b   1.000
_cell.length_c   1.000
_cell.angle_alpha   90.00
_cell.angle_beta   90.00
_cell.angle_gamma   90.00
#
_symmetry.space_group_name_H-M   'P 1'
#
loop_
_entity.id
_entity.type
_entity.pdbx_description
1 polymer ?
#
loop_
_entity_poly.entity_id
_entity_poly.type
_entity_poly.pdbx_seq_one_letter_code
_entity_poly.pdbx_strand_id
1 'polypeptide(L)' 'MQYVSTRGEAPVLGFSDAVLAGLARDGGLYVPDT' A
#
# COMPACT_ATOMS: atom_id res chain seq x y z
N MET A 1 -1.31 -2.89 11.75
CA MET A 1 -1.85 -1.99 10.73
C MET A 1 -1.11 -2.27 9.43
N GLN A 2 -1.71 -3.07 8.56
CA GLN A 2 -1.17 -3.39 7.24
C GLN A 2 -1.84 -2.47 6.21
N TYR A 3 -1.16 -2.20 5.10
CA TYR A 3 -1.65 -1.41 3.99
C TYR A 3 -1.55 -2.22 2.70
N VAL A 4 -2.66 -2.35 1.99
CA VAL A 4 -2.77 -3.08 0.72
C VAL A 4 -2.97 -2.10 -0.43
N SER A 5 -2.50 -2.46 -1.63
CA SER A 5 -2.82 -1.68 -2.82
C SER A 5 -4.27 -1.89 -3.23
N THR A 6 -4.93 -0.83 -3.68
CA THR A 6 -6.26 -0.89 -4.30
C THR A 6 -6.32 -1.79 -5.54
N ARG A 7 -5.18 -2.11 -6.16
CA ARG A 7 -5.10 -3.03 -7.30
C ARG A 7 -4.67 -4.44 -6.91
N GLY A 8 -4.23 -4.66 -5.67
CA GLY A 8 -3.87 -5.97 -5.14
C GLY A 8 -2.59 -6.59 -5.70
N GLU A 9 -1.86 -5.90 -6.57
CA GLU A 9 -0.64 -6.42 -7.21
C GLU A 9 0.64 -5.89 -6.54
N ALA A 10 0.53 -4.88 -5.67
CA ALA A 10 1.66 -4.40 -4.88
C ALA A 10 1.84 -5.20 -3.56
N PRO A 11 3.09 -5.31 -3.06
CA PRO A 11 3.36 -5.90 -1.75
C PRO A 11 2.61 -5.19 -0.63
N VAL A 12 2.16 -5.95 0.37
CA VAL A 12 1.55 -5.42 1.59
C VAL A 12 2.62 -4.71 2.41
N LEU A 13 2.33 -3.48 2.85
CA LEU A 13 3.27 -2.63 3.57
C LEU A 13 2.77 -2.26 4.97
N GLY A 14 3.70 -1.85 5.84
CA GLY A 14 3.35 -1.13 7.06
C GLY A 14 3.00 0.33 6.77
N PHE A 15 2.43 1.03 7.76
CA PHE A 15 2.06 2.45 7.63
C PHE A 15 3.22 3.34 7.16
N SER A 16 4.36 3.29 7.84
CA SER A 16 5.52 4.12 7.50
C SER A 16 6.04 3.84 6.09
N ASP A 17 6.08 2.57 5.68
CA ASP A 17 6.52 2.17 4.34
C ASP A 17 5.54 2.63 3.26
N ALA A 18 4.24 2.54 3.52
CA ALA A 18 3.20 3.05 2.62
C ALA A 18 3.28 4.57 2.45
N VAL A 19 3.55 5.32 3.53
CA VAL A 19 3.73 6.78 3.49
C VAL A 19 4.99 7.15 2.71
N LEU A 20 6.10 6.43 2.90
CA LEU A 20 7.35 6.65 2.17
C LEU A 20 7.23 6.27 0.69
N ALA A 21 6.44 5.24 0.36
CA ALA A 21 6.17 4.83 -1.01
C ALA A 21 5.31 5.85 -1.77
N GLY A 22 4.34 6.48 -1.09
CA GLY A 22 3.39 7.42 -1.68
C GLY A 22 2.39 6.71 -2.59
N LEU A 23 2.81 6.33 -3.79
CA LEU A 23 2.02 5.53 -4.74
C LEU A 23 2.42 4.04 -4.65
N ALA A 24 1.44 3.15 -4.78
CA ALA A 24 1.74 1.73 -4.87
C ALA A 24 2.48 1.40 -6.17
N ARG A 25 3.30 0.35 -6.15
CA ARG A 25 4.16 -0.03 -7.30
C ARG A 25 3.38 -0.42 -8.55
N ASP A 26 2.14 -0.83 -8.39
CA ASP A 26 1.19 -1.20 -9.45
C ASP A 26 0.38 0.01 -9.98
N GLY A 27 0.74 1.23 -9.54
CA GLY A 27 -0.01 2.45 -9.86
C GLY A 27 -1.32 2.59 -9.09
N GLY A 28 -1.56 1.76 -8.07
CA GLY A 28 -2.65 1.88 -7.11
C GLY A 28 -2.33 2.80 -5.94
N LEU A 29 -3.24 2.85 -4.98
CA LEU A 29 -3.05 3.57 -3.71
C LEU A 29 -2.99 2.56 -2.56
N TYR A 30 -2.13 2.81 -1.58
CA TYR A 30 -2.11 2.03 -0.35
C TYR A 30 -3.27 2.45 0.57
N VAL A 31 -4.09 1.48 0.99
CA VAL A 31 -5.22 1.66 1.91
C VAL A 31 -5.10 0.71 3.11
N PRO A 32 -5.59 1.08 4.31
CA PRO A 32 -5.55 0.21 5.48
C PRO A 32 -6.28 -1.11 5.21
N ASP A 33 -5.63 -2.22 5.55
CA ASP A 33 -6.25 -3.54 5.60
C ASP A 33 -7.10 -3.65 6.87
N THR A 34 -8.29 -4.25 6.74
CA THR A 34 -9.27 -4.41 7.85
C THR A 34 -8.77 -5.26 9.00
#